data_AF-A0A060Y304-F1
#
_entry.id   AF-A0A060Y304-F1
#
_cell.length_a   1.000
_cell.length_b   1.000
_cell.length_c   1.000
_cell.angle_alpha   90.00
_cell.angle_beta   90.00
_cell.angle_gamma   90.00
#
_symmetry.space_group_name_H-M   'P 1'
#
loop_
_entity.id
_entity.type
_entity.pdbx_description
1 polymer ?
#
loop_
_entity_poly.entity_id
_entity_poly.type
_entity_poly.pdbx_seq_one_letter_code
_entity_poly.pdbx_strand_id
1 'polypeptide(L)'
;MAPIPMVCCSYKHSTYAPDNVWFIQTMNSVFSLGGDVMQPDIPNNFLRLLAEGVDNVEDRQLRLFAVDSYVSLLQGETAKLPQRFLQVISWVLGEYSYLREDESDPGSVMRLLARLLDQRHTSTETRSWVLGAMTKLCSSPVSVALARDVCERYSGSLNTVLRQKAQELMILSQDTKLRARILPAEGRLESPEVDSSLSFLDGYVSEALAAGAAPYKSPHQRQEDLVQEKALSLEPYGLSLPVSLSSCSITDRLTDRRSPTLLSMSSGLSGNSTELSHQEGYVLIPLTASTNDDEIRQLNLASAMQKKKKNTSLYGCQC
;
A
#
# COMPACT_ATOMS: atom_id res chain seq x y z
N MET A 1 19.82 25.09 -5.31
CA MET A 1 18.47 24.84 -5.86
C MET A 1 17.70 24.17 -4.74
N ALA A 2 16.93 24.95 -3.97
CA ALA A 2 16.29 24.47 -2.75
C ALA A 2 15.07 23.59 -3.09
N PRO A 3 14.80 22.50 -2.34
CA PRO A 3 13.58 21.73 -2.52
C PRO A 3 12.41 22.60 -2.04
N ILE A 4 11.48 22.90 -2.94
CA ILE A 4 10.23 23.56 -2.55
C ILE A 4 9.40 22.50 -1.80
N PRO A 5 9.07 22.69 -0.52
CA PRO A 5 8.34 21.70 0.23
C PRO A 5 6.90 21.57 -0.28
N MET A 6 6.47 20.30 -0.36
CA MET A 6 5.24 19.76 -0.95
C MET A 6 3.91 20.29 -0.40
N VAL A 7 3.93 21.08 0.68
CA VAL A 7 2.73 21.76 1.20
C VAL A 7 2.23 22.83 0.22
N CYS A 8 3.10 23.35 -0.65
CA CYS A 8 2.74 24.42 -1.57
C CYS A 8 1.77 24.00 -2.68
N CYS A 9 1.66 22.73 -3.10
CA CYS A 9 0.80 22.38 -4.24
C CYS A 9 -0.68 22.22 -3.83
N SER A 10 -0.95 21.53 -2.71
CA SER A 10 -2.32 21.43 -2.17
C SER A 10 -2.84 22.77 -1.64
N TYR A 11 -1.97 23.61 -1.07
CA TYR A 11 -2.37 24.95 -0.61
C TYR A 11 -2.52 25.96 -1.76
N LYS A 12 -1.75 25.84 -2.86
CA LYS A 12 -1.86 26.78 -4.00
C LYS A 12 -3.08 26.55 -4.89
N HIS A 13 -3.69 25.36 -4.88
CA HIS A 13 -4.95 25.09 -5.58
C HIS A 13 -6.05 26.08 -5.14
N SER A 14 -6.24 26.24 -3.83
CA SER A 14 -7.21 27.21 -3.28
C SER A 14 -6.71 28.66 -3.25
N THR A 15 -5.42 28.90 -3.44
CA THR A 15 -4.85 30.26 -3.33
C THR A 15 -4.72 30.98 -4.68
N TYR A 16 -4.56 30.26 -5.80
CA TYR A 16 -4.25 30.89 -7.11
C TYR A 16 -4.94 30.29 -8.34
N ALA A 17 -5.64 29.15 -8.25
CA ALA A 17 -6.44 28.67 -9.37
C ALA A 17 -7.79 29.39 -9.39
N PRO A 18 -8.20 30.03 -10.50
CA PRO A 18 -9.48 30.74 -10.56
C PRO A 18 -10.68 29.78 -10.60
N ASP A 19 -10.50 28.57 -11.14
CA ASP A 19 -11.53 27.53 -11.23
C ASP A 19 -10.86 26.14 -11.34
N ASN A 20 -11.59 25.12 -10.87
CA ASN A 20 -11.27 23.70 -10.92
C ASN A 20 -11.05 23.22 -12.36
N VAL A 21 -11.85 23.71 -13.31
CA VAL A 21 -11.72 23.40 -14.74
C VAL A 21 -10.39 23.91 -15.29
N TRP A 22 -10.04 25.16 -14.98
CA TRP A 22 -8.80 25.77 -15.43
C TRP A 22 -7.58 25.03 -14.90
N PHE A 23 -7.65 24.56 -13.65
CA PHE A 23 -6.59 23.77 -13.03
C PHE A 23 -6.32 22.47 -13.80
N ILE A 24 -7.37 21.68 -14.11
CA ILE A 24 -7.23 20.45 -14.88
C ILE A 24 -6.67 20.72 -16.28
N GLN A 25 -7.18 21.74 -16.97
CA GLN A 25 -6.68 22.09 -18.32
C GLN A 25 -5.20 22.49 -18.30
N THR A 26 -4.80 23.26 -17.29
CA THR A 26 -3.40 23.68 -17.10
C THR A 26 -2.52 22.47 -16.81
N MET A 27 -2.93 21.61 -15.88
CA MET A 27 -2.19 20.39 -15.55
C MET A 27 -2.09 19.43 -16.75
N ASN A 28 -3.16 19.26 -17.52
CA ASN A 28 -3.16 18.45 -18.73
C ASN A 28 -2.17 18.99 -19.78
N SER A 29 -2.07 20.31 -19.91
CA SER A 29 -1.10 20.96 -20.81
C SER A 29 0.33 20.72 -20.34
N VAL A 30 0.58 20.85 -19.04
CA VAL A 30 1.88 20.57 -18.41
C VAL A 30 2.28 19.11 -18.60
N PHE A 31 1.36 18.16 -18.35
CA PHE A 31 1.61 16.73 -18.56
C PHE A 31 1.83 16.38 -20.03
N SER A 32 1.13 17.04 -20.95
CA SER A 32 1.30 16.81 -22.40
C SER A 32 2.68 17.26 -22.89
N LEU A 33 3.19 18.38 -22.38
CA LEU A 33 4.48 18.96 -22.81
C LEU A 33 5.68 18.33 -22.10
N GLY A 34 5.54 17.96 -20.83
CA GLY A 34 6.67 17.61 -19.96
C GLY A 34 6.50 16.32 -19.16
N GLY A 35 5.50 15.49 -19.45
CA GLY A 35 5.13 14.33 -18.62
C GLY A 35 6.30 13.44 -18.21
N ASP A 36 7.17 13.09 -19.16
CA ASP A 36 8.27 12.14 -18.91
C ASP A 36 9.54 12.80 -18.32
N VAL A 37 9.64 14.13 -18.34
CA VAL A 37 10.77 14.89 -17.79
C VAL A 37 10.50 15.33 -16.34
N MET A 38 9.23 15.34 -15.93
CA MET A 38 8.83 15.76 -14.60
C MET A 38 9.25 14.76 -13.51
N GLN A 39 9.52 15.31 -12.32
CA GLN A 39 9.76 14.50 -11.14
C GLN A 39 8.51 13.66 -10.82
N PRO A 40 8.67 12.40 -10.41
CA PRO A 40 7.54 11.49 -10.18
C PRO A 40 6.58 11.99 -9.09
N ASP A 41 7.06 12.82 -8.17
CA ASP A 41 6.24 13.44 -7.13
C ASP A 41 5.14 14.34 -7.70
N ILE A 42 5.36 14.98 -8.85
CA ILE A 42 4.39 15.92 -9.44
C ILE A 42 3.11 15.19 -9.89
N PRO A 43 3.18 14.15 -10.78
CA PRO A 43 2.02 13.32 -11.08
C PRO A 43 1.37 12.69 -9.84
N ASN A 44 2.17 12.19 -8.89
CA ASN A 44 1.63 11.53 -7.69
C ASN A 44 0.85 12.49 -6.79
N ASN A 45 1.35 13.72 -6.60
CA ASN A 45 0.63 14.75 -5.86
C ASN A 45 -0.64 15.19 -6.56
N PHE A 46 -0.63 15.26 -7.89
CA PHE A 46 -1.83 15.55 -8.65
C PHE A 46 -2.89 14.47 -8.45
N LEU A 47 -2.52 13.19 -8.53
CA LEU A 47 -3.43 12.09 -8.22
C LEU A 47 -3.94 12.15 -6.78
N ARG A 48 -3.06 12.45 -5.83
CA ARG A 48 -3.41 12.62 -4.41
C ARG A 48 -4.41 13.76 -4.21
N LEU A 49 -4.24 14.89 -4.89
CA LEU A 49 -5.17 16.02 -4.83
C LEU A 49 -6.56 15.62 -5.35
N LEU A 50 -6.63 14.86 -6.44
CA LEU A 50 -7.91 14.32 -6.94
C LEU A 50 -8.54 13.33 -5.94
N ALA A 51 -7.72 12.51 -5.28
CA ALA A 51 -8.14 11.52 -4.29
C ALA A 51 -8.66 12.15 -2.99
N GLU A 52 -7.97 13.16 -2.46
CA GLU A 52 -8.23 13.74 -1.14
C GLU A 52 -9.38 14.76 -1.10
N GLY A 53 -10.04 15.04 -2.23
CA GLY A 53 -11.22 15.90 -2.26
C GLY A 53 -12.28 15.44 -1.26
N VAL A 54 -12.78 16.38 -0.46
CA VAL A 54 -13.95 16.16 0.40
C VAL A 54 -15.10 15.86 -0.56
N ASP A 55 -15.93 14.83 -0.34
CA ASP A 55 -17.02 14.47 -1.27
C ASP A 55 -18.13 15.55 -1.33
N ASN A 56 -17.76 16.73 -1.81
CA ASN A 56 -18.54 17.90 -2.08
C ASN A 56 -18.86 17.94 -3.59
N VAL A 57 -19.80 18.80 -3.97
CA VAL A 57 -20.29 18.88 -5.35
C VAL A 57 -19.19 19.38 -6.31
N GLU A 58 -18.30 20.26 -5.85
CA GLU A 58 -17.24 20.87 -6.66
C GLU A 58 -16.12 19.86 -7.03
N ASP A 59 -15.72 19.03 -6.07
CA ASP A 59 -14.72 17.97 -6.23
C ASP A 59 -15.27 16.84 -7.11
N ARG A 60 -16.56 16.51 -6.97
CA ARG A 60 -17.24 15.60 -7.89
C ARG A 60 -17.23 16.13 -9.32
N GLN A 61 -17.55 17.42 -9.50
CA GLN A 61 -17.56 18.06 -10.82
C GLN A 61 -16.15 18.15 -11.42
N LEU A 62 -15.14 18.44 -10.60
CA LEU A 62 -13.73 18.43 -10.98
C LEU A 62 -13.29 17.05 -11.50
N ARG A 63 -13.59 15.98 -10.75
CA ARG A 63 -13.28 14.59 -11.12
C ARG A 63 -13.99 14.19 -12.41
N LEU A 64 -15.28 14.53 -12.55
CA LEU A 64 -16.04 14.28 -13.78
C LEU A 64 -15.43 15.00 -14.99
N PHE A 65 -15.09 16.29 -14.84
CA PHE A 65 -14.44 17.05 -15.90
C PHE A 65 -13.09 16.47 -16.32
N ALA A 66 -12.29 15.99 -15.35
CA ALA A 66 -11.03 15.32 -15.62
C ALA A 66 -11.24 14.03 -16.43
N VAL A 67 -12.22 13.21 -16.03
CA VAL A 67 -12.58 11.97 -16.73
C VAL A 67 -13.00 12.26 -18.17
N ASP A 68 -13.92 13.20 -18.41
CA ASP A 68 -14.37 13.53 -19.76
C ASP A 68 -13.22 14.06 -20.63
N SER A 69 -12.39 14.95 -20.07
CA SER A 69 -11.19 15.45 -20.74
C SER A 69 -10.24 14.31 -21.17
N TYR A 70 -10.03 13.32 -20.29
CA TYR A 70 -9.16 12.19 -20.59
C TYR A 70 -9.76 11.20 -21.57
N VAL A 71 -11.08 10.95 -21.52
CA VAL A 71 -11.77 10.15 -22.53
C VAL A 71 -11.63 10.80 -23.91
N SER A 72 -11.89 12.11 -24.03
CA SER A 72 -11.71 12.84 -25.29
C SER A 72 -10.26 12.80 -25.77
N LEU A 73 -9.30 12.92 -24.85
CA LEU A 73 -7.88 12.85 -25.19
C LEU A 73 -7.48 11.46 -25.72
N LEU A 74 -7.98 10.38 -25.11
CA LEU A 74 -7.71 9.01 -25.55
C LEU A 74 -8.39 8.62 -26.86
N GLN A 75 -9.48 9.30 -27.23
CA GLN A 75 -10.12 9.14 -28.54
C GLN A 75 -9.28 9.75 -29.68
N GLY A 76 -8.41 10.72 -29.36
CA GLY A 76 -7.49 11.36 -30.31
C GLY A 76 -6.15 10.61 -30.49
N GLU A 77 -5.11 11.37 -30.84
CA GLU A 77 -3.77 10.84 -31.08
C GLU A 77 -2.99 10.61 -29.76
N THR A 78 -3.08 9.39 -29.26
CA THR A 78 -2.42 8.94 -28.01
C THR A 78 -0.91 8.69 -28.17
N ALA A 79 -0.41 8.53 -29.40
CA ALA A 79 1.00 8.23 -29.65
C ALA A 79 1.98 9.36 -29.30
N LYS A 80 1.46 10.59 -29.17
CA LYS A 80 2.24 11.78 -28.80
C LYS A 80 2.26 12.03 -27.30
N LEU A 81 1.48 11.28 -26.52
CA LEU A 81 1.33 11.52 -25.09
C LEU A 81 2.50 10.88 -24.32
N PRO A 82 3.12 11.63 -23.39
CA PRO A 82 4.12 11.09 -22.49
C PRO A 82 3.62 9.88 -21.69
N GLN A 83 4.53 8.95 -21.38
CA GLN A 83 4.19 7.72 -20.65
C GLN A 83 3.63 8.01 -19.26
N ARG A 84 4.22 8.96 -18.53
CA ARG A 84 3.71 9.39 -17.21
C ARG A 84 2.31 9.97 -17.28
N PHE A 85 1.97 10.66 -18.36
CA PHE A 85 0.63 11.20 -18.52
C PHE A 85 -0.39 10.10 -18.77
N LEU A 86 -0.05 9.10 -19.59
CA LEU A 86 -0.90 7.91 -19.79
C LEU A 86 -1.15 7.14 -18.48
N GLN A 87 -0.19 7.12 -17.57
CA GLN A 87 -0.36 6.51 -16.23
C GLN A 87 -1.38 7.28 -15.38
N VAL A 88 -1.26 8.61 -15.34
CA VAL A 88 -2.22 9.50 -14.66
C VAL A 88 -3.62 9.30 -15.23
N ILE A 89 -3.75 9.34 -16.56
CA ILE A 89 -5.01 9.12 -17.26
C ILE A 89 -5.61 7.76 -16.88
N SER A 90 -4.80 6.69 -16.91
CA SER A 90 -5.25 5.33 -16.59
C SER A 90 -5.78 5.25 -15.16
N TRP A 91 -5.09 5.87 -14.20
CA TRP A 91 -5.53 5.87 -12.81
C TRP A 91 -6.85 6.64 -12.62
N VAL A 92 -6.96 7.85 -13.18
CA VAL A 92 -8.17 8.68 -13.05
C VAL A 92 -9.37 7.99 -13.70
N LEU A 93 -9.20 7.40 -14.88
CA LEU A 93 -10.26 6.62 -15.52
C LEU A 93 -10.64 5.39 -14.68
N GLY A 94 -9.68 4.70 -14.09
CA GLY A 94 -9.95 3.54 -13.24
C GLY A 94 -10.72 3.85 -11.96
N GLU A 95 -10.59 5.07 -11.42
CA GLU A 95 -11.18 5.49 -10.13
C GLU A 95 -12.44 6.33 -10.27
N TYR A 96 -12.65 7.01 -11.39
CA TYR A 96 -13.71 8.02 -11.50
C TYR A 96 -14.62 7.86 -12.71
N SER A 97 -14.42 6.83 -13.55
CA SER A 97 -15.30 6.63 -14.72
C SER A 97 -16.75 6.36 -14.36
N TYR A 98 -17.03 5.86 -13.15
CA TYR A 98 -18.40 5.66 -12.64
C TYR A 98 -19.21 6.96 -12.53
N LEU A 99 -18.54 8.12 -12.42
CA LEU A 99 -19.21 9.42 -12.34
C LEU A 99 -19.93 9.79 -13.65
N ARG A 100 -19.57 9.13 -14.76
CA ARG A 100 -20.23 9.30 -16.06
C ARG A 100 -21.53 8.47 -16.08
N GLU A 101 -22.58 9.02 -15.46
CA GLU A 101 -23.90 8.36 -15.35
C GLU A 101 -24.61 8.18 -16.70
N ASP A 102 -24.26 8.99 -17.71
CA ASP A 102 -24.97 9.09 -18.99
C ASP A 102 -24.36 8.26 -20.15
N GLU A 103 -23.42 7.36 -19.87
CA GLU A 103 -22.76 6.59 -20.92
C GLU A 103 -23.72 5.57 -21.54
N SER A 104 -24.15 5.86 -22.77
CA SER A 104 -24.87 4.92 -23.65
C SER A 104 -24.04 3.66 -23.96
N ASP A 105 -22.75 3.65 -23.65
CA ASP A 105 -21.82 2.55 -23.91
C ASP A 105 -20.92 2.24 -22.69
N PRO A 106 -21.33 1.30 -21.81
CA PRO A 106 -20.59 0.96 -20.59
C PRO A 106 -19.23 0.26 -20.85
N GLY A 107 -18.86 0.02 -22.11
CA GLY A 107 -17.57 -0.52 -22.51
C GLY A 107 -16.61 0.51 -23.13
N SER A 108 -17.03 1.76 -23.30
CA SER A 108 -16.27 2.79 -24.04
C SER A 108 -14.86 2.99 -23.47
N VAL A 109 -14.76 3.24 -22.16
CA VAL A 109 -13.50 3.45 -21.44
C VAL A 109 -12.64 2.19 -21.48
N MET A 110 -13.24 1.01 -21.27
CA MET A 110 -12.53 -0.27 -21.31
C MET A 110 -11.90 -0.54 -22.68
N ARG A 111 -12.57 -0.16 -23.78
CA ARG A 111 -12.01 -0.26 -25.14
C ARG A 111 -10.88 0.73 -25.38
N LEU A 112 -10.97 1.95 -24.86
CA LEU A 112 -9.86 2.92 -24.93
C LEU A 112 -8.63 2.41 -24.20
N LEU A 113 -8.79 1.84 -22.99
CA LEU A 113 -7.71 1.21 -22.24
C LEU A 113 -7.12 0.00 -22.97
N ALA A 114 -7.96 -0.87 -23.56
CA ALA A 114 -7.48 -1.99 -24.36
C ALA A 114 -6.66 -1.52 -25.58
N ARG A 115 -7.08 -0.43 -26.25
CA ARG A 115 -6.32 0.18 -27.35
C ARG A 115 -4.95 0.70 -26.89
N LEU A 116 -4.85 1.27 -25.69
CA LEU A 116 -3.56 1.70 -25.12
C LEU A 116 -2.59 0.54 -24.89
N LEU A 117 -3.11 -0.63 -24.52
CA LEU A 117 -2.28 -1.84 -24.36
C LEU A 117 -1.70 -2.35 -25.69
N ASP A 118 -2.42 -2.11 -26.80
CA ASP A 118 -2.05 -2.57 -28.14
C ASP A 118 -1.00 -1.68 -28.82
N GLN A 119 -0.74 -0.51 -28.25
CA GLN A 119 0.24 0.43 -28.76
C GLN A 119 1.66 -0.07 -28.51
N ARG A 120 2.51 0.04 -29.54
CA ARG A 120 3.90 -0.43 -29.49
C ARG A 120 4.78 0.41 -28.56
N HIS A 121 4.53 1.71 -28.47
CA HIS A 121 5.34 2.65 -27.70
C HIS A 121 4.95 2.71 -26.21
N THR A 122 3.87 2.05 -25.79
CA THR A 122 3.48 1.97 -24.38
C THR A 122 4.58 1.24 -23.59
N SER A 123 5.00 1.79 -22.47
CA SER A 123 5.98 1.16 -21.58
C SER A 123 5.37 -0.01 -20.81
N THR A 124 6.20 -0.90 -20.26
CA THR A 124 5.73 -1.98 -19.38
C THR A 124 5.09 -1.45 -18.09
N GLU A 125 5.61 -0.34 -17.56
CA GLU A 125 5.03 0.34 -16.40
C GLU A 125 3.63 0.85 -16.74
N THR A 126 3.48 1.61 -17.83
CA THR A 126 2.17 2.13 -18.26
C THR A 126 1.16 1.01 -18.50
N ARG A 127 1.56 -0.12 -19.10
CA ARG A 127 0.69 -1.30 -19.24
C ARG A 127 0.21 -1.84 -17.89
N SER A 128 1.07 -1.82 -16.86
CA SER A 128 0.71 -2.23 -15.49
C SER A 128 -0.34 -1.32 -14.85
N TRP A 129 -0.27 -0.01 -15.12
CA TRP A 129 -1.28 0.97 -14.70
C TRP A 129 -2.61 0.76 -15.42
N VAL A 130 -2.56 0.55 -16.75
CA VAL A 130 -3.74 0.27 -17.56
C VAL A 130 -4.45 -1.02 -17.11
N LEU A 131 -3.72 -2.11 -16.87
CA LEU A 131 -4.30 -3.35 -16.33
C LEU A 131 -4.95 -3.14 -14.95
N GLY A 132 -4.34 -2.31 -14.10
CA GLY A 132 -4.92 -1.94 -12.82
C GLY A 132 -6.25 -1.19 -12.97
N ALA A 133 -6.31 -0.23 -13.90
CA ALA A 133 -7.53 0.51 -14.22
C ALA A 133 -8.63 -0.41 -14.78
N MET A 134 -8.26 -1.31 -15.71
CA MET A 134 -9.17 -2.32 -16.25
C MET A 134 -9.76 -3.24 -15.17
N THR A 135 -8.98 -3.54 -14.11
CA THR A 135 -9.44 -4.36 -12.98
C THR A 135 -10.53 -3.66 -12.18
N LYS A 136 -10.41 -2.35 -11.98
CA LYS A 136 -11.43 -1.54 -11.28
C LYS A 136 -12.72 -1.43 -12.10
N LEU A 137 -12.59 -1.21 -13.40
CA LEU A 137 -13.72 -0.99 -14.32
C LEU A 137 -14.45 -2.27 -14.76
N CYS A 138 -13.96 -3.45 -14.38
CA CYS A 138 -14.51 -4.73 -14.84
C CYS A 138 -15.83 -5.08 -14.14
N SER A 139 -16.90 -4.33 -14.41
CA SER A 139 -18.22 -4.46 -13.77
C SER A 139 -19.34 -4.98 -14.69
N SER A 140 -19.28 -4.61 -15.97
CA SER A 140 -20.29 -4.92 -16.99
C SER A 140 -19.93 -6.17 -17.80
N PRO A 141 -20.90 -6.90 -18.38
CA PRO A 141 -20.61 -8.07 -19.23
C PRO A 141 -19.70 -7.74 -20.43
N VAL A 142 -19.83 -6.54 -20.99
CA VAL A 142 -18.95 -6.03 -22.06
C VAL A 142 -17.53 -5.86 -21.55
N SER A 143 -17.35 -5.26 -20.37
CA SER A 143 -16.03 -5.08 -19.76
C SER A 143 -15.36 -6.42 -19.42
N VAL A 144 -16.13 -7.43 -18.97
CA VAL A 144 -15.63 -8.78 -18.69
C VAL A 144 -15.14 -9.48 -19.97
N ALA A 145 -15.85 -9.31 -21.08
CA ALA A 145 -15.40 -9.86 -22.37
C ALA A 145 -14.07 -9.22 -22.81
N LEU A 146 -13.96 -7.89 -22.74
CA LEU A 146 -12.73 -7.16 -23.07
C LEU A 146 -11.57 -7.52 -22.13
N ALA A 147 -11.85 -7.69 -20.83
CA ALA A 147 -10.88 -8.14 -19.85
C ALA A 147 -10.34 -9.52 -20.24
N ARG A 148 -11.23 -10.47 -20.61
CA ARG A 148 -10.84 -11.81 -21.04
C ARG A 148 -9.90 -11.78 -22.24
N ASP A 149 -10.24 -11.03 -23.27
CA ASP A 149 -9.43 -10.89 -24.50
C ASP A 149 -8.04 -10.30 -24.19
N VAL A 150 -7.96 -9.32 -23.28
CA VAL A 150 -6.68 -8.79 -22.82
C VAL A 150 -5.92 -9.84 -22.02
N CYS A 151 -6.57 -10.54 -21.10
CA CYS A 151 -5.91 -11.53 -20.24
C CYS A 151 -5.33 -12.70 -21.04
N GLU A 152 -6.04 -13.18 -22.06
CA GLU A 152 -5.53 -14.22 -22.97
C GLU A 152 -4.25 -13.77 -23.67
N ARG A 153 -4.20 -12.52 -24.14
CA ARG A 153 -3.01 -11.95 -24.78
C ARG A 153 -1.82 -11.80 -23.83
N TYR A 154 -2.07 -11.41 -22.59
CA TYR A 154 -1.01 -11.22 -21.58
C TYR A 154 -0.63 -12.50 -20.81
N SER A 155 -1.37 -13.59 -20.97
CA SER A 155 -1.09 -14.89 -20.34
C SER A 155 0.30 -15.45 -20.71
N GLY A 156 0.72 -15.24 -21.96
CA GLY A 156 2.04 -15.61 -22.48
C GLY A 156 3.11 -14.54 -22.35
N SER A 157 2.85 -13.43 -21.66
CA SER A 157 3.83 -12.35 -21.52
C SER A 157 5.07 -12.82 -20.75
N LEU A 158 6.26 -12.44 -21.23
CA LEU A 158 7.52 -12.68 -20.53
C LEU A 158 7.65 -11.85 -19.25
N ASN A 159 6.93 -10.73 -19.17
CA ASN A 159 6.91 -9.89 -17.98
C ASN A 159 6.00 -10.51 -16.92
N THR A 160 6.61 -10.99 -15.83
CA THR A 160 5.92 -11.66 -14.73
C THR A 160 4.87 -10.78 -14.05
N VAL A 161 5.13 -9.47 -13.92
CA VAL A 161 4.20 -8.51 -13.31
C VAL A 161 2.95 -8.33 -14.17
N LEU A 162 3.13 -8.16 -15.49
CA LEU A 162 1.99 -8.03 -16.41
C LEU A 162 1.18 -9.32 -16.49
N ARG A 163 1.87 -10.47 -16.52
CA ARG A 163 1.22 -11.79 -16.51
C ARG A 163 0.41 -12.01 -15.24
N GLN A 164 0.97 -11.67 -14.07
CA GLN A 164 0.29 -11.77 -12.78
C GLN A 164 -0.96 -10.88 -12.75
N LYS A 165 -0.83 -9.61 -13.12
CA LYS A 165 -1.97 -8.67 -13.18
C LYS A 165 -3.06 -9.12 -14.13
N ALA A 166 -2.71 -9.70 -15.28
CA ALA A 166 -3.67 -10.26 -16.21
C ALA A 166 -4.42 -11.47 -15.61
N GLN A 167 -3.74 -12.34 -14.88
CA GLN A 167 -4.39 -13.47 -14.21
C GLN A 167 -5.32 -13.00 -13.08
N GLU A 168 -4.89 -12.03 -12.28
CA GLU A 168 -5.72 -11.42 -11.23
C GLU A 168 -6.96 -10.75 -11.84
N LEU A 169 -6.80 -9.97 -12.90
CA LEU A 169 -7.90 -9.37 -13.66
C LEU A 169 -8.88 -10.45 -14.16
N MET A 170 -8.37 -11.55 -14.73
CA MET A 170 -9.22 -12.64 -15.21
C MET A 170 -10.07 -13.24 -14.08
N ILE A 171 -9.46 -13.55 -12.94
CA ILE A 171 -10.15 -14.15 -11.79
C ILE A 171 -11.20 -13.18 -11.22
N LEU A 172 -10.82 -11.92 -11.00
CA LEU A 172 -11.73 -10.89 -10.50
C LEU A 172 -12.87 -10.56 -11.49
N SER A 173 -12.64 -10.74 -12.80
CA SER A 173 -13.69 -10.56 -13.82
C SER A 173 -14.79 -11.62 -13.73
N GLN A 174 -14.46 -12.81 -13.21
CA GLN A 174 -15.36 -13.96 -13.10
C GLN A 174 -16.08 -14.03 -11.76
N ASP A 175 -15.41 -13.61 -10.67
CA ASP A 175 -15.99 -13.61 -9.32
C ASP A 175 -16.50 -12.22 -8.92
N THR A 176 -17.76 -11.94 -9.27
CA THR A 176 -18.45 -10.70 -8.92
C THR A 176 -18.53 -10.47 -7.40
N LYS A 177 -18.62 -11.53 -6.57
CA LYS A 177 -18.74 -11.40 -5.11
C LYS A 177 -17.40 -10.99 -4.50
N LEU A 178 -16.32 -11.63 -4.94
CA LEU A 178 -14.97 -11.27 -4.52
C LEU A 178 -14.63 -9.85 -4.96
N ARG A 179 -14.95 -9.50 -6.21
CA ARG A 179 -14.74 -8.15 -6.73
C ARG A 179 -15.47 -7.11 -5.90
N ALA A 180 -16.75 -7.30 -5.60
CA ALA A 180 -17.52 -6.35 -4.79
C ALA A 180 -16.99 -6.20 -3.34
N ARG A 181 -16.27 -7.20 -2.81
CA ARG A 181 -15.64 -7.14 -1.48
C ARG A 181 -14.29 -6.43 -1.50
N ILE A 182 -13.46 -6.69 -2.51
CA ILE A 182 -12.10 -6.13 -2.62
C ILE A 182 -12.13 -4.72 -3.21
N LEU A 183 -13.05 -4.48 -4.15
CA LEU A 183 -13.28 -3.22 -4.83
C LEU A 183 -14.74 -2.83 -4.57
N PRO A 184 -15.07 -2.32 -3.37
CA PRO A 184 -16.40 -1.83 -3.05
C PRO A 184 -16.83 -0.78 -4.07
N ALA A 185 -18.13 -0.74 -4.37
CA ALA A 185 -18.68 0.29 -5.25
C ALA A 185 -18.29 1.68 -4.75
N GLU A 186 -17.84 2.47 -5.72
CA GLU A 186 -17.00 3.65 -5.59
C GLU A 186 -17.65 4.76 -4.72
N GLY A 187 -16.88 5.34 -3.79
CA GLY A 187 -17.33 6.41 -2.88
C GLY A 187 -17.82 5.96 -1.49
N ARG A 188 -17.81 4.66 -1.19
CA ARG A 188 -18.20 4.14 0.13
C ARG A 188 -17.05 3.41 0.83
N LEU A 189 -15.88 4.03 0.85
CA LEU A 189 -14.98 3.76 1.97
C LEU A 189 -15.55 4.59 3.13
N GLU A 190 -16.46 4.00 3.91
CA GLU A 190 -16.84 4.64 5.17
C GLU A 190 -15.54 4.87 5.93
N SER A 191 -15.25 6.14 6.22
CA SER A 191 -14.05 6.51 6.96
C SER A 191 -13.99 5.59 8.16
N PRO A 192 -12.91 4.81 8.35
CA PRO A 192 -12.86 3.89 9.47
C PRO A 192 -13.14 4.69 10.73
N GLU A 193 -14.11 4.26 11.53
CA GLU A 193 -14.38 4.88 12.82
C GLU A 193 -13.12 4.73 13.67
N VAL A 194 -12.33 5.80 13.74
CA VAL A 194 -11.11 5.81 14.54
C VAL A 194 -11.53 5.97 15.98
N ASP A 195 -11.46 4.87 16.74
CA ASP A 195 -11.57 4.93 18.19
C ASP A 195 -10.37 5.71 18.75
N SER A 196 -10.56 7.01 18.93
CA SER A 196 -9.55 7.91 19.47
C SER A 196 -9.22 7.62 20.94
N SER A 197 -10.10 6.89 21.63
CA SER A 197 -9.85 6.45 23.01
C SER A 197 -8.98 5.19 23.08
N LEU A 198 -8.85 4.46 21.96
CA LEU A 198 -8.14 3.17 21.86
C LEU A 198 -8.59 2.19 22.96
N SER A 199 -9.90 2.12 23.22
CA SER A 199 -10.51 1.36 24.33
C SER A 199 -10.11 -0.11 24.39
N PHE A 200 -9.74 -0.71 23.25
CA PHE A 200 -9.20 -2.07 23.19
C PHE A 200 -7.92 -2.26 24.05
N LEU A 201 -7.21 -1.18 24.39
CA LEU A 201 -6.02 -1.18 25.24
C LEU A 201 -6.33 -1.08 26.74
N ASP A 202 -7.57 -0.77 27.13
CA ASP A 202 -7.93 -0.53 28.53
C ASP A 202 -7.62 -1.74 29.43
N GLY A 203 -7.84 -2.96 28.91
CA GLY A 203 -7.49 -4.19 29.62
C GLY A 203 -5.99 -4.32 29.89
N TYR A 204 -5.16 -4.02 28.89
CA TYR A 204 -3.70 -4.06 29.00
C TYR A 204 -3.18 -3.00 30.00
N VAL A 205 -3.72 -1.78 29.94
CA VAL A 205 -3.34 -0.70 30.86
C VAL A 205 -3.74 -1.05 32.29
N SER A 206 -4.96 -1.58 32.50
CA SER A 206 -5.45 -1.98 33.82
C SER A 206 -4.59 -3.08 34.46
N GLU A 207 -4.21 -4.10 33.69
CA GLU A 207 -3.32 -5.17 34.16
C GLU A 207 -1.93 -4.64 34.55
N ALA A 208 -1.35 -3.76 33.73
CA ALA A 208 -0.06 -3.15 34.04
C ALA A 208 -0.12 -2.31 35.33
N LEU A 209 -1.18 -1.52 35.52
CA LEU A 209 -1.40 -0.74 36.74
C LEU A 209 -1.59 -1.65 37.97
N ALA A 210 -2.33 -2.75 37.83
CA ALA A 210 -2.50 -3.74 38.89
C ALA A 210 -1.17 -4.45 39.26
N ALA A 211 -0.28 -4.63 38.29
CA ALA A 211 1.08 -5.13 38.50
C ALA A 211 2.05 -4.08 39.09
N GLY A 212 1.57 -2.86 39.38
CA GLY A 212 2.35 -1.79 40.00
C GLY A 212 3.05 -0.84 39.02
N ALA A 213 2.66 -0.83 37.74
CA ALA A 213 3.15 0.17 36.80
C ALA A 213 2.68 1.58 37.19
N ALA A 214 3.48 2.59 36.85
CA ALA A 214 3.12 3.99 37.10
C ALA A 214 2.01 4.47 36.14
N PRO A 215 1.02 5.25 36.61
CA PRO A 215 0.02 5.88 35.76
C PRO A 215 0.64 6.81 34.71
N TYR A 216 -0.01 6.90 33.55
CA TYR A 216 0.42 7.81 32.49
C TYR A 216 0.34 9.27 32.97
N LYS A 217 1.46 9.99 32.80
CA LYS A 217 1.54 11.43 33.05
C LYS A 217 1.50 12.18 31.72
N SER A 218 0.53 13.09 31.58
CA SER A 218 0.46 13.97 30.42
C SER A 218 1.74 14.81 30.28
N PRO A 219 2.08 15.31 29.07
CA PRO A 219 3.24 16.17 28.87
C PRO A 219 3.26 17.39 29.82
N HIS A 220 2.09 17.96 30.11
CA HIS A 220 1.96 19.07 31.05
C HIS A 220 2.31 18.67 32.49
N GLN A 221 1.76 17.56 32.98
CA GLN A 221 2.05 17.06 34.33
C GLN A 221 3.53 16.69 34.51
N ARG A 222 4.16 16.10 33.47
CA ARG A 222 5.60 15.81 33.52
C ARG A 222 6.43 17.09 33.64
N GLN A 223 6.00 18.17 32.99
CA GLN A 223 6.70 19.45 33.05
C GLN A 223 6.56 20.12 34.42
N GLU A 224 5.40 20.01 35.07
CA GLU A 224 5.17 20.48 36.44
C GLU A 224 6.01 19.72 37.45
N ASP A 225 6.04 18.38 37.36
CA ASP A 225 6.88 17.54 38.20
C ASP A 225 8.37 17.90 38.06
N LEU A 226 8.85 18.14 36.84
CA LEU A 226 10.24 18.56 36.61
C LEU A 226 10.54 19.96 37.18
N VAL A 227 9.57 20.87 37.16
CA VAL A 227 9.72 22.21 37.77
C VAL A 227 9.70 22.11 39.29
N GLN A 228 8.91 21.18 39.84
CA GLN A 228 8.78 20.96 41.27
C GLN A 228 9.96 20.16 41.86
N GLU A 229 10.53 19.20 41.13
CA GLU A 229 11.80 18.55 41.49
C GLU A 229 12.99 19.54 41.44
N LYS A 230 12.92 20.52 40.55
CA LYS A 230 13.94 21.57 40.44
C LYS A 230 13.73 22.71 41.45
N ALA A 231 12.56 22.75 42.12
CA ALA A 231 12.32 23.65 43.23
C ALA A 231 13.10 23.13 44.45
N LEU A 232 14.03 23.97 44.94
CA LEU A 232 14.84 23.65 46.12
C LEU A 232 13.91 23.44 47.32
N SER A 233 14.07 22.34 48.07
CA SER A 233 13.35 22.19 49.34
C SER A 233 13.84 23.26 50.31
N LEU A 234 13.00 24.26 50.56
CA LEU A 234 13.24 25.30 51.56
C LEU A 234 12.70 24.92 52.94
N GLU A 235 12.25 23.66 53.10
CA GLU A 235 12.06 23.06 54.41
C GLU A 235 13.38 23.27 55.20
N PRO A 236 13.32 23.90 56.39
CA PRO A 236 14.46 23.87 57.29
C PRO A 236 14.89 22.41 57.44
N TYR A 237 16.18 22.13 57.61
CA TYR A 237 16.59 20.82 58.11
C TYR A 237 15.91 20.59 59.47
N GLY A 238 14.72 20.02 59.46
CA GLY A 238 14.05 19.54 60.65
C GLY A 238 14.96 18.47 61.18
N LEU A 239 15.54 18.72 62.35
CA LEU A 239 16.37 17.75 63.07
C LEU A 239 15.56 16.47 63.19
N SER A 240 15.85 15.49 62.34
CA SER A 240 15.43 14.11 62.52
C SER A 240 16.19 13.57 63.72
N LEU A 241 15.69 13.90 64.92
CA LEU A 241 16.10 13.24 66.15
C LEU A 241 15.49 11.83 66.14
N PRO A 242 16.30 10.75 66.11
CA PRO A 242 15.78 9.41 66.17
C PRO A 242 15.69 8.99 67.62
N VAL A 243 14.67 9.39 68.38
CA VAL A 243 14.32 8.68 69.63
C VAL A 243 12.81 8.69 69.85
N SER A 244 12.20 7.54 69.62
CA SER A 244 11.22 6.98 70.54
C SER A 244 11.43 5.48 70.54
N LEU A 245 12.46 5.06 71.28
CA LEU A 245 12.68 3.67 71.63
C LEU A 245 11.73 3.33 72.78
N SER A 246 10.69 2.57 72.46
CA SER A 246 9.96 1.78 73.45
C SER A 246 10.93 0.81 74.13
N SER A 247 10.82 0.74 75.46
CA SER A 247 11.66 -0.02 76.38
C SER A 247 11.96 -1.47 75.98
N CYS A 248 13.24 -1.83 75.95
CA CYS A 248 13.71 -3.17 76.27
C CYS A 248 15.05 -3.08 77.02
N SER A 249 15.14 -3.82 78.11
CA SER A 249 16.06 -3.68 79.24
C SER A 249 17.51 -4.08 78.94
N ILE A 250 18.44 -3.31 79.52
CA ILE A 250 19.88 -3.56 79.58
C ILE A 250 20.20 -4.59 80.68
N THR A 251 20.75 -5.73 80.29
CA THR A 251 21.95 -6.42 80.85
C THR A 251 22.36 -7.41 79.74
N ASP A 252 23.57 -7.45 79.19
CA ASP A 252 24.85 -7.61 79.88
C ASP A 252 26.02 -7.18 78.96
N ARG A 253 27.11 -6.83 79.64
CA ARG A 253 28.49 -6.54 79.25
C ARG A 253 29.09 -7.58 78.29
N LEU A 254 30.24 -7.43 77.61
CA LEU A 254 31.33 -6.48 77.39
C LEU A 254 32.23 -7.18 76.34
N THR A 255 33.11 -6.43 75.65
CA THR A 255 34.20 -6.91 74.76
C THR A 255 33.72 -7.41 73.39
N ASP A 256 34.25 -7.00 72.23
CA ASP A 256 35.61 -6.62 71.88
C ASP A 256 35.63 -5.74 70.61
N ARG A 257 36.80 -5.19 70.33
CA ARG A 257 37.15 -4.04 69.51
C ARG A 257 37.03 -4.23 67.98
N ARG A 258 37.16 -3.08 67.30
CA ARG A 258 37.70 -2.81 65.93
C ARG A 258 36.70 -2.72 64.77
N SER A 259 36.54 -1.50 64.26
CA SER A 259 36.49 -1.23 62.81
C SER A 259 37.93 -0.88 62.33
N PRO A 260 38.25 -0.74 61.03
CA PRO A 260 37.60 -1.15 59.77
C PRO A 260 38.59 -1.93 58.85
N THR A 261 38.20 -2.46 57.66
CA THR A 261 39.07 -2.59 56.45
C THR A 261 38.28 -3.04 55.20
N LEU A 262 38.57 -2.32 54.10
CA LEU A 262 38.46 -2.61 52.66
C LEU A 262 38.43 -4.08 52.23
N LEU A 263 37.58 -4.42 51.26
CA LEU A 263 37.97 -5.25 50.10
C LEU A 263 37.19 -4.83 48.85
N SER A 264 37.93 -4.24 47.90
CA SER A 264 37.63 -4.18 46.47
C SER A 264 38.15 -5.46 45.82
N MET A 265 37.45 -6.03 44.83
CA MET A 265 37.93 -6.88 43.71
C MET A 265 36.74 -6.97 42.71
N SER A 266 36.77 -6.30 41.54
CA SER A 266 37.20 -6.80 40.21
C SER A 266 36.41 -8.04 39.74
N SER A 267 35.98 -8.25 38.49
CA SER A 267 36.17 -7.64 37.17
C SER A 267 35.44 -8.55 36.17
N GLY A 268 34.99 -8.01 35.04
CA GLY A 268 34.39 -8.80 33.95
C GLY A 268 34.17 -7.96 32.69
N LEU A 269 35.26 -7.42 32.16
CA LEU A 269 35.33 -6.80 30.83
C LEU A 269 35.35 -7.92 29.78
N SER A 270 34.54 -7.81 28.73
CA SER A 270 34.92 -8.36 27.42
C SER A 270 34.14 -7.62 26.33
N GLY A 271 34.75 -6.56 25.80
CA GLY A 271 34.42 -6.05 24.48
C GLY A 271 35.21 -6.83 23.42
N ASN A 272 34.66 -6.92 22.21
CA ASN A 272 35.29 -6.27 21.08
C ASN A 272 34.33 -6.22 19.87
N SER A 273 34.28 -5.04 19.26
CA SER A 273 33.84 -4.84 17.87
C SER A 273 34.97 -5.26 16.92
N THR A 274 34.62 -5.78 15.74
CA THR A 274 35.37 -5.52 14.49
C THR A 274 34.46 -5.73 13.28
N GLU A 275 34.52 -4.75 12.37
CA GLU A 275 34.04 -4.76 11.00
C GLU A 275 34.67 -5.91 10.17
N LEU A 276 34.00 -6.31 9.07
CA LEU A 276 34.44 -6.20 7.65
C LEU A 276 33.86 -7.29 6.73
N SER A 277 33.23 -6.81 5.65
CA SER A 277 33.30 -7.26 4.25
C SER A 277 33.17 -8.74 3.82
N HIS A 278 32.24 -8.94 2.88
CA HIS A 278 32.33 -9.74 1.64
C HIS A 278 32.94 -11.15 1.67
N GLN A 279 32.13 -12.17 1.35
CA GLN A 279 32.40 -13.02 0.17
C GLN A 279 31.25 -13.96 -0.19
N GLU A 280 31.03 -14.04 -1.51
CA GLU A 280 30.26 -15.05 -2.21
C GLU A 280 30.77 -16.47 -1.94
N GLY A 281 29.85 -17.45 -1.93
CA GLY A 281 30.19 -18.85 -1.75
C GLY A 281 29.04 -19.75 -2.20
N TYR A 282 29.13 -20.19 -3.44
CA TYR A 282 28.30 -21.20 -4.10
C TYR A 282 28.17 -22.48 -3.28
N VAL A 283 26.97 -23.07 -3.23
CA VAL A 283 26.79 -24.50 -2.95
C VAL A 283 26.17 -25.15 -4.18
N LEU A 284 27.01 -25.86 -4.90
CA LEU A 284 26.68 -26.80 -5.97
C LEU A 284 26.24 -28.13 -5.31
N ILE A 285 25.08 -28.66 -5.69
CA ILE A 285 24.73 -30.08 -5.46
C ILE A 285 24.37 -30.70 -6.83
N PRO A 286 24.84 -31.92 -7.16
CA PRO A 286 24.88 -32.42 -8.52
C PRO A 286 23.55 -33.05 -8.99
N LEU A 287 23.38 -33.01 -10.31
CA LEU A 287 22.37 -33.69 -11.11
C LEU A 287 22.47 -35.23 -11.02
N THR A 288 21.32 -35.91 -10.95
CA THR A 288 21.12 -37.16 -11.70
C THR A 288 19.72 -37.18 -12.31
N ALA A 289 19.70 -37.38 -13.62
CA ALA A 289 18.53 -37.47 -14.48
C ALA A 289 17.72 -38.76 -14.24
N SER A 290 16.41 -38.68 -14.43
CA SER A 290 15.61 -39.79 -14.97
C SER A 290 14.43 -39.23 -15.75
N THR A 291 14.58 -39.29 -17.07
CA THR A 291 13.53 -39.49 -18.08
C THR A 291 12.27 -40.17 -17.53
N ASN A 292 11.07 -39.65 -17.86
CA ASN A 292 9.83 -40.45 -18.10
C ASN A 292 8.54 -39.66 -18.40
N ASP A 293 8.57 -38.35 -18.70
CA ASP A 293 7.31 -37.61 -18.95
C ASP A 293 6.82 -37.60 -20.42
N ASP A 294 7.68 -37.93 -21.39
CA ASP A 294 7.29 -37.91 -22.81
C ASP A 294 6.59 -39.19 -23.30
N GLU A 295 6.77 -40.33 -22.63
CA GLU A 295 6.06 -41.58 -22.97
C GLU A 295 4.58 -41.55 -22.54
N ILE A 296 4.26 -40.86 -21.44
CA ILE A 296 2.90 -40.75 -20.91
C ILE A 296 2.03 -39.85 -21.80
N ARG A 297 2.62 -38.86 -22.49
CA ARG A 297 1.89 -38.00 -23.44
C ARG A 297 1.58 -38.72 -24.76
N GLN A 298 2.45 -39.61 -25.22
CA GLN A 298 2.22 -40.36 -26.47
C GLN A 298 1.15 -41.46 -26.31
N LEU A 299 1.11 -42.15 -25.16
CA LEU A 299 0.08 -43.17 -24.89
C LEU A 299 -1.34 -42.58 -24.78
N ASN A 300 -1.46 -41.36 -24.25
CA ASN A 300 -2.74 -40.67 -24.13
C ASN A 300 -3.28 -40.14 -25.46
N LEU A 301 -2.40 -39.70 -26.38
CA LEU A 301 -2.81 -39.27 -27.73
C LEU A 301 -3.29 -40.45 -28.59
N ALA A 302 -2.63 -41.62 -28.48
CA ALA A 302 -3.02 -42.82 -29.21
C ALA A 302 -4.41 -43.36 -28.77
N SER A 303 -4.70 -43.33 -27.47
CA SER A 303 -6.02 -43.71 -26.93
C SER A 303 -7.13 -42.73 -27.33
N ALA A 304 -6.83 -41.43 -27.42
CA ALA A 304 -7.80 -40.43 -27.88
C ALA A 304 -8.15 -40.58 -29.37
N MET A 305 -7.17 -40.94 -30.21
CA MET A 305 -7.37 -41.18 -31.64
C MET A 305 -8.18 -42.45 -31.93
N GLN A 306 -8.02 -43.53 -31.14
CA GLN A 306 -8.85 -44.73 -31.26
C GLN A 306 -10.30 -44.50 -30.81
N LYS A 307 -10.54 -43.64 -29.81
CA LYS A 307 -11.90 -43.28 -29.35
C LYS A 307 -12.65 -42.45 -30.39
N LYS A 308 -11.94 -41.57 -31.13
CA LYS A 308 -12.53 -40.76 -32.21
C LYS A 308 -12.92 -41.58 -33.44
N LYS A 309 -12.17 -42.66 -33.73
CA LYS A 309 -12.44 -43.57 -34.86
C LYS A 309 -13.62 -44.53 -34.62
N LYS A 310 -13.90 -44.90 -33.36
CA LYS A 310 -15.10 -45.69 -33.00
C LYS A 310 -16.39 -44.85 -33.05
N ASN A 311 -16.34 -43.57 -32.69
CA ASN A 311 -17.54 -42.70 -32.72
C ASN A 311 -17.96 -42.26 -34.13
N THR A 312 -17.07 -42.29 -35.12
CA THR A 312 -17.41 -41.95 -36.52
C THR A 312 -18.04 -43.12 -37.28
N SER A 313 -17.97 -44.35 -36.75
CA SER A 313 -18.61 -45.52 -37.38
C SER A 313 -20.07 -45.74 -36.95
N LEU A 314 -20.58 -45.01 -35.95
CA LEU A 314 -21.93 -45.18 -35.39
C LEU A 314 -22.97 -44.21 -35.95
N TYR A 315 -22.57 -43.22 -36.76
CA TYR A 315 -23.48 -42.21 -37.35
C TYR A 315 -23.57 -42.27 -38.88
N GLY A 316 -23.15 -43.36 -39.50
CA GLY A 316 -23.16 -43.55 -40.96
C GLY A 316 -24.02 -44.73 -41.39
N CYS A 317 -25.31 -44.76 -41.04
CA CYS A 317 -26.31 -45.60 -41.70
C CYS A 317 -27.73 -45.15 -41.30
N GLN A 318 -28.28 -44.18 -42.02
CA GLN A 318 -29.72 -43.95 -42.12
C GLN A 318 -29.99 -43.23 -43.46
N CYS A 319 -30.20 -44.04 -44.49
CA CYS A 319 -30.96 -43.75 -45.70
C CYS A 319 -31.89 -44.94 -45.89
#